data_AF-A0AAU3UGJ3-F1
#
_entry.id   AF-A0AAU3UGJ3-F1
#
_cell.length_a   1.000
_cell.length_b   1.000
_cell.length_c   1.000
_cell.angle_alpha   90.00
_cell.angle_beta   90.00
_cell.angle_gamma   90.00
#
_symmetry.space_group_name_H-M   'P 1'
#
loop_
_entity.id
_entity.type
_entity.pdbx_description
1 polymer ?
#
loop_
_entity_poly.entity_id
_entity_poly.type
_entity_poly.pdbx_seq_one_letter_code
_entity_poly.pdbx_strand_id
1 'polypeptide(L)'
;MKTALRTAALTGAVLATGLLTAQTASATPVPTPEPGGVIRIDVPENEWWNCGGWSLQPPFVGSDPVTGMVTNRPLYLHFTPGADVWVFCTGTGFPVVYYGPIVKAGA
;
A
#
# COMPACT_ATOMS: atom_id res chain seq x y z
N MET A 1 -36.22 -25.98 -25.51
CA MET A 1 -34.91 -26.42 -24.95
C MET A 1 -33.73 -25.54 -25.38
N LYS A 2 -33.64 -25.06 -26.63
CA LYS A 2 -32.54 -24.17 -27.09
C LYS A 2 -32.42 -22.83 -26.33
N THR A 3 -33.53 -22.26 -25.89
CA THR A 3 -33.55 -20.94 -25.22
C THR A 3 -32.99 -21.00 -23.80
N ALA A 4 -33.40 -22.01 -23.02
CA ALA A 4 -32.92 -22.20 -21.64
C ALA A 4 -31.41 -22.48 -21.55
N LEU A 5 -30.86 -23.20 -22.54
CA LEU A 5 -29.42 -23.49 -22.62
C LEU A 5 -28.59 -22.22 -22.88
N ARG A 6 -29.12 -21.29 -23.68
CA ARG A 6 -28.47 -20.00 -23.97
C ARG A 6 -28.50 -19.07 -22.75
N THR A 7 -29.59 -19.07 -21.99
CA THR A 7 -29.71 -18.23 -20.79
C THR A 7 -28.74 -18.70 -19.69
N ALA A 8 -28.59 -20.00 -19.48
CA ALA A 8 -27.65 -20.57 -18.52
C ALA A 8 -26.17 -20.32 -18.88
N ALA A 9 -25.84 -20.33 -20.17
CA ALA A 9 -24.49 -20.02 -20.64
C ALA A 9 -24.11 -18.54 -20.42
N LEU A 10 -25.07 -17.62 -20.57
CA LEU A 10 -24.85 -16.19 -20.37
C LEU A 10 -24.72 -15.81 -18.89
N THR A 11 -25.47 -16.43 -17.98
CA THR A 11 -25.32 -16.20 -16.53
C THR A 11 -24.04 -16.83 -15.97
N GLY A 12 -23.59 -17.97 -16.49
CA GLY A 12 -22.31 -18.58 -16.10
C GLY A 12 -21.10 -17.71 -16.45
N ALA A 13 -21.12 -17.02 -17.59
CA ALA A 13 -20.04 -16.13 -18.01
C ALA A 13 -19.92 -14.89 -17.12
N VAL A 14 -21.04 -14.30 -16.69
CA VAL A 14 -21.05 -13.10 -15.82
C VAL A 14 -20.46 -13.41 -14.44
N LEU A 15 -20.74 -14.59 -13.87
CA LEU A 15 -20.15 -15.02 -12.60
C LEU A 15 -18.64 -15.27 -12.72
N ALA A 16 -18.17 -15.83 -13.84
CA ALA A 16 -16.76 -16.06 -14.08
C ALA A 16 -15.96 -14.75 -14.26
N THR A 17 -16.52 -13.74 -14.95
CA THR A 17 -15.88 -12.42 -15.07
C THR A 17 -15.99 -11.57 -13.81
N GLY A 18 -17.07 -11.72 -13.03
CA GLY A 18 -17.27 -10.94 -11.79
C GLY A 18 -16.34 -11.36 -10.65
N LEU A 19 -15.95 -12.64 -10.58
CA LEU A 19 -14.99 -13.13 -9.59
C LEU A 19 -13.53 -12.76 -9.91
N LEU A 20 -13.22 -12.46 -11.19
CA LEU A 20 -11.88 -12.04 -11.62
C LEU A 20 -11.62 -10.53 -11.45
N THR A 21 -12.67 -9.72 -11.31
CA THR A 21 -12.57 -8.27 -11.12
C THR A 21 -12.84 -7.81 -9.70
N ALA A 22 -13.28 -8.71 -8.82
CA ALA A 22 -13.27 -8.49 -7.37
C ALA A 22 -11.84 -8.60 -6.84
N GLN A 23 -10.93 -7.75 -7.34
CA GLN A 23 -9.75 -7.38 -6.58
C GLN A 23 -10.29 -6.73 -5.31
N THR A 24 -10.22 -7.44 -4.20
CA THR A 24 -10.42 -6.88 -2.87
C THR A 24 -9.61 -5.59 -2.82
N ALA A 25 -10.28 -4.46 -2.56
CA ALA A 25 -9.59 -3.19 -2.36
C ALA A 25 -8.46 -3.43 -1.37
N SER A 26 -7.22 -3.27 -1.84
CA SER A 26 -6.07 -3.54 -1.01
C SER A 26 -6.05 -2.54 0.13
N ALA A 27 -5.64 -2.97 1.33
CA ALA A 27 -5.46 -2.04 2.43
C ALA A 27 -4.41 -0.99 2.03
N THR A 28 -4.72 0.29 2.11
CA THR A 28 -3.73 1.33 1.79
C THR A 28 -2.56 1.25 2.79
N PRO A 29 -1.32 1.55 2.37
CA PRO A 29 -0.18 1.62 3.29
C PRO A 29 -0.48 2.50 4.50
N VAL A 30 -0.16 2.02 5.71
CA VAL A 30 -0.47 2.72 6.97
C VAL A 30 0.81 3.15 7.68
N PRO A 31 1.17 4.44 7.63
CA PRO A 31 2.30 4.96 8.37
C PRO A 31 1.95 5.17 9.86
N THR A 32 2.75 4.59 10.75
CA THR A 32 2.61 4.65 12.21
C THR A 32 3.91 5.15 12.83
N PRO A 33 3.89 6.21 13.66
CA PRO A 33 5.05 6.63 14.44
C PRO A 33 5.54 5.53 15.39
N GLU A 34 6.86 5.34 15.46
CA GLU A 34 7.52 4.50 16.45
C GLU A 34 8.65 5.27 17.15
N PRO A 35 8.97 4.93 18.43
CA PRO A 35 10.01 5.63 19.18
C PRO A 35 11.36 5.70 18.46
N GLY A 36 12.12 6.76 18.73
CA GLY A 36 13.50 6.88 18.21
C GLY A 36 13.61 7.32 16.75
N GLY A 37 12.65 8.12 16.27
CA GLY A 37 12.67 8.69 14.93
C GLY A 37 12.23 7.73 13.84
N VAL A 38 11.47 6.69 14.20
CA VAL A 38 11.04 5.65 13.27
C VAL A 38 9.60 5.90 12.83
N ILE A 39 9.30 5.61 11.57
CA ILE A 39 7.95 5.50 11.04
C ILE A 39 7.83 4.12 10.41
N ARG A 40 7.01 3.25 11.02
CA ARG A 40 6.66 1.95 10.49
C ARG A 40 5.52 2.10 9.49
N ILE A 41 5.68 1.56 8.30
CA ILE A 41 4.67 1.55 7.25
C ILE A 41 4.20 0.12 7.07
N ASP A 42 2.96 -0.14 7.49
CA ASP A 42 2.30 -1.41 7.23
C ASP A 42 1.84 -1.44 5.78
N VAL A 43 2.36 -2.40 5.04
CA VAL A 43 1.99 -2.66 3.65
C VAL A 43 1.20 -3.98 3.58
N PRO A 44 0.22 -4.08 2.68
CA PRO A 44 -0.47 -5.34 2.39
C PRO A 44 0.49 -6.47 2.05
N GLU A 45 0.15 -7.67 2.54
CA GLU A 45 0.89 -8.88 2.21
C GLU A 45 0.80 -9.20 0.70
N ASN A 46 1.86 -9.80 0.16
CA ASN A 46 1.96 -10.22 -1.25
C ASN A 46 1.89 -9.08 -2.29
N GLU A 47 1.99 -7.83 -1.86
CA GLU A 47 2.14 -6.68 -2.74
C GLU A 47 3.55 -6.12 -2.64
N TRP A 48 4.03 -5.51 -3.73
CA TRP A 48 5.21 -4.66 -3.63
C TRP A 48 4.76 -3.22 -3.49
N TRP A 49 5.43 -2.50 -2.59
CA TRP A 49 5.25 -1.09 -2.35
C TRP A 49 6.61 -0.41 -2.28
N ASN A 50 6.75 0.66 -3.04
CA ASN A 50 7.83 1.62 -2.98
C ASN A 50 7.36 2.81 -2.13
N CYS A 51 7.68 2.77 -0.84
CA CYS A 51 7.36 3.83 0.10
C CYS A 51 8.59 4.66 0.47
N GLY A 52 8.38 5.97 0.60
CA GLY A 52 9.38 6.91 1.07
C GLY A 52 8.78 8.03 1.89
N GLY A 53 9.65 8.86 2.45
CA GLY A 53 9.28 10.05 3.20
C GLY A 53 10.11 11.25 2.81
N TRP A 54 9.51 12.43 2.82
CA TRP A 54 10.20 13.72 2.73
C TRP A 54 10.00 14.52 4.00
N SER A 55 11.05 15.20 4.44
CA SER A 55 11.04 16.05 5.62
C SER A 55 11.72 17.38 5.33
N LEU A 56 11.27 18.44 6.02
CA LEU A 56 11.97 19.72 6.03
C LEU A 56 13.16 19.74 7.01
N GLN A 57 13.34 18.66 7.77
CA GLN A 57 14.45 18.45 8.68
C GLN A 57 15.33 17.29 8.18
N PRO A 58 16.63 17.27 8.48
CA PRO A 58 17.47 16.11 8.20
C PRO A 58 16.92 14.83 8.87
N PRO A 59 17.06 13.64 8.26
CA PRO A 59 17.38 13.42 6.85
C PRO A 59 16.20 13.89 5.98
N PHE A 60 16.45 14.72 4.95
CA PHE A 60 15.37 15.32 4.14
C PHE A 60 14.57 14.31 3.32
N VAL A 61 15.12 13.12 3.12
CA VAL A 61 14.49 11.99 2.43
C VAL A 61 14.84 10.69 3.15
N GLY A 62 13.90 9.75 3.20
CA GLY A 62 14.10 8.41 3.73
C GLY A 62 13.33 7.35 2.94
N SER A 63 13.88 6.14 2.88
CA SER A 63 13.24 4.96 2.28
C SER A 63 13.72 3.69 2.99
N ASP A 64 12.93 2.63 2.95
CA ASP A 64 13.35 1.32 3.48
C ASP A 64 14.21 0.57 2.43
N PRO A 65 15.23 -0.23 2.83
CA PRO A 65 16.04 -1.02 1.90
C PRO A 65 15.28 -2.02 1.00
N VAL A 66 14.10 -2.49 1.40
CA VAL A 66 13.28 -3.44 0.59
C VAL A 66 12.14 -2.74 -0.14
N THR A 67 12.12 -1.41 -0.16
CA THR A 67 11.24 -0.59 -0.97
C THR A 67 11.23 -1.09 -2.42
N GLY A 68 10.05 -1.33 -2.99
CA GLY A 68 9.91 -1.84 -4.36
C GLY A 68 10.01 -3.37 -4.49
N MET A 69 10.19 -4.10 -3.39
CA MET A 69 10.15 -5.56 -3.35
C MET A 69 8.84 -6.05 -2.74
N VAL A 70 8.40 -7.24 -3.13
CA VAL A 70 7.30 -7.93 -2.42
C VAL A 70 7.83 -8.30 -1.03
N THR A 71 7.12 -7.88 0.01
CA THR A 71 7.53 -8.08 1.39
C THR A 71 6.34 -8.44 2.27
N ASN A 72 6.57 -9.33 3.23
CA ASN A 72 5.61 -9.67 4.28
C ASN A 72 5.98 -9.02 5.62
N ARG A 73 6.88 -8.04 5.59
CA ARG A 73 7.22 -7.21 6.74
C ARG A 73 6.86 -5.75 6.48
N PRO A 74 6.59 -4.98 7.54
CA PRO A 74 6.50 -3.53 7.45
C PRO A 74 7.79 -2.93 6.88
N LEU A 75 7.64 -1.76 6.26
CA LEU A 75 8.75 -0.91 5.84
C LEU A 75 9.05 0.08 6.97
N TYR A 76 10.31 0.47 7.13
CA TYR A 76 10.73 1.41 8.17
C TYR A 76 11.45 2.60 7.56
N LEU A 77 10.95 3.79 7.88
CA LEU A 77 11.63 5.04 7.58
C LEU A 77 12.28 5.58 8.84
N HIS A 78 13.52 6.05 8.70
CA HIS A 78 14.31 6.61 9.81
C HIS A 78 14.55 8.09 9.58
N PHE A 79 14.10 8.91 10.53
CA PHE A 79 14.26 10.36 10.54
C PHE A 79 14.77 10.86 11.89
N THR A 80 15.07 12.15 12.01
CA THR A 80 15.30 12.76 13.32
C THR A 80 14.02 12.65 14.17
N PRO A 81 14.10 12.26 15.46
CA PRO A 81 12.95 12.21 16.35
C PRO A 81 12.16 13.52 16.36
N GLY A 82 10.83 13.43 16.25
CA GLY A 82 9.92 14.58 16.20
C GLY A 82 9.79 15.25 14.83
N ALA A 83 10.47 14.75 13.79
CA ALA A 83 10.40 15.34 12.47
C ALA A 83 9.04 15.18 11.79
N ASP A 84 8.61 16.22 11.06
CA ASP A 84 7.44 16.18 10.18
C ASP A 84 7.79 15.51 8.86
N VAL A 85 7.23 14.33 8.62
CA VAL A 85 7.53 13.52 7.44
C VAL A 85 6.28 13.35 6.59
N TRP A 86 6.31 13.82 5.35
CA TRP A 86 5.29 13.49 4.36
C TRP A 86 5.58 12.12 3.76
N VAL A 87 4.68 11.16 3.96
CA VAL A 87 4.82 9.78 3.49
C VAL A 87 4.13 9.60 2.14
N PHE A 88 4.81 8.95 1.20
CA PHE A 88 4.27 8.59 -0.10
C PHE A 88 4.60 7.13 -0.42
N CYS A 89 3.71 6.46 -1.13
CA CYS A 89 3.92 5.10 -1.59
C CYS A 89 3.40 4.89 -3.01
N THR A 90 4.07 4.06 -3.79
CA THR A 90 3.57 3.52 -5.06
C THR A 90 3.69 2.01 -5.08
N GLY A 91 2.71 1.28 -5.62
CA GLY A 91 2.73 -0.18 -5.52
C GLY A 91 1.74 -0.89 -6.43
N THR A 92 1.58 -2.19 -6.22
CA THR A 92 0.63 -3.02 -7.01
C THR A 92 -0.79 -3.02 -6.48
N GLY A 93 -1.00 -2.65 -5.21
CA GLY A 93 -2.33 -2.54 -4.62
C GLY A 93 -3.09 -1.33 -5.15
N PHE A 94 -4.42 -1.39 -5.12
CA PHE A 94 -5.25 -0.23 -5.47
C PHE A 94 -5.60 0.57 -4.20
N PRO A 95 -5.38 1.90 -4.17
CA PRO A 95 -4.85 2.75 -5.25
C PRO A 95 -3.35 2.55 -5.46
N VAL A 96 -2.92 2.50 -6.73
CA VAL A 96 -1.51 2.28 -7.14
C VAL A 96 -0.57 3.37 -6.61
N VAL A 97 -1.12 4.54 -6.30
CA VAL A 97 -0.41 5.67 -5.70
C VAL A 97 -1.12 6.07 -4.41
N TYR A 98 -0.36 6.19 -3.34
CA TYR A 98 -0.81 6.63 -2.03
C TYR A 98 -0.03 7.88 -1.61
N TYR A 99 -0.76 8.96 -1.35
CA TYR A 99 -0.24 10.16 -0.72
C TYR A 99 -0.77 10.21 0.71
N GLY A 100 0.11 9.93 1.68
CA GLY A 100 -0.24 9.87 3.09
C GLY A 100 -0.29 11.25 3.76
N PRO A 101 -0.76 11.28 5.01
CA PRO A 101 -0.65 12.48 5.84
C PRO A 101 0.82 12.78 6.17
N ILE A 102 1.06 13.97 6.71
CA ILE A 102 2.32 14.27 7.40
C ILE A 102 2.29 13.56 8.75
N VAL A 103 3.32 12.77 9.03
CA VAL A 103 3.46 11.95 10.23
C VAL A 103 4.67 12.44 11.01
N LYS A 104 4.51 12.56 12.34
CA LYS A 104 5.63 12.83 13.24
C LYS A 104 6.45 11.57 13.43
N ALA A 105 7.75 11.61 13.09
CA ALA A 105 8.68 10.56 13.47
C ALA A 105 8.71 10.48 15.01
N GLY A 106 8.58 9.28 15.59
CA GLY A 106 8.39 9.17 17.04
C GLY A 106 9.53 9.81 17.82
N ALA A 107 9.17 10.48 18.92
CA ALA A 107 10.12 11.12 19.82
C ALA A 107 10.98 10.10 20.59
#